data_AF-W0HPP3-F1
#
_entry.id   AF-W0HPP3-F1
#
_cell.length_a   1.000
_cell.length_b   1.000
_cell.length_c   1.000
_cell.angle_alpha   90.00
_cell.angle_beta   90.00
_cell.angle_gamma   90.00
#
_symmetry.space_group_name_H-M   'P 1'
#
loop_
_entity.id
_entity.type
_entity.pdbx_description
1 polymer ?
#
loop_
_entity_poly.entity_id
_entity_poly.type
_entity_poly.pdbx_seq_one_letter_code
_entity_poly.pdbx_strand_id
1 'polypeptide(L)'
;MRKLTAFALATSLMLGTVQLASAADTAAAPAAPESAKMHHHPKHGPMMEQMFKDLNLTPAQREQMRDIARDSMKNMKKPSADEHKQLHDVIAADNFDSSKAQALVTSMSQAQNERMLARLEMQNKMYNVLTPAQKQEFNKKFEARQAKMAEHGNN
;
A
#
# COMPACT_ATOMS: atom_id res chain seq x y z
N MET A 1 -7.47 -55.84 -46.12
CA MET A 1 -8.21 -57.12 -45.97
C MET A 1 -8.95 -57.09 -44.63
N ARG A 2 -10.25 -57.43 -44.67
CA ARG A 2 -11.12 -57.93 -43.58
C ARG A 2 -11.44 -56.93 -42.42
N LYS A 3 -12.65 -56.39 -42.20
CA LYS A 3 -14.03 -56.95 -42.05
C LYS A 3 -14.05 -58.00 -40.90
N LEU A 4 -14.87 -57.98 -39.83
CA LEU A 4 -16.20 -57.41 -39.51
C LEU A 4 -16.53 -57.58 -37.99
N THR A 5 -17.54 -56.84 -37.52
CA THR A 5 -18.68 -57.22 -36.61
C THR A 5 -18.39 -57.85 -35.24
N ALA A 6 -18.76 -57.21 -34.11
CA ALA A 6 -20.10 -56.98 -33.56
C ALA A 6 -20.79 -58.25 -33.04
N PHE A 7 -21.28 -58.24 -31.79
CA PHE A 7 -22.68 -58.53 -31.47
C PHE A 7 -23.02 -58.15 -30.02
N ALA A 8 -24.13 -57.43 -29.89
CA ALA A 8 -24.78 -57.00 -28.67
C ALA A 8 -25.77 -58.06 -28.16
N LEU A 9 -26.11 -58.01 -26.87
CA LEU A 9 -27.33 -58.50 -26.22
C LEU A 9 -27.48 -57.66 -24.93
N ALA A 10 -28.39 -56.68 -24.79
CA ALA A 10 -29.83 -56.82 -24.51
C ALA A 10 -30.08 -57.79 -23.33
N THR A 11 -30.68 -57.45 -22.19
CA THR A 11 -31.94 -56.72 -21.94
C THR A 11 -32.07 -56.58 -20.40
N SER A 12 -32.27 -55.37 -19.85
CA SER A 12 -33.52 -54.82 -19.26
C SER A 12 -34.02 -55.38 -17.92
N LEU A 13 -34.23 -54.48 -16.95
CA LEU A 13 -35.47 -54.35 -16.15
C LEU A 13 -35.43 -52.97 -15.46
N MET A 14 -36.28 -52.01 -15.89
CA MET A 14 -37.55 -51.56 -15.27
C MET A 14 -37.38 -50.96 -13.87
N LEU A 15 -38.13 -49.96 -13.40
CA LEU A 15 -39.00 -48.91 -13.91
C LEU A 15 -39.35 -48.12 -12.62
N GLY A 16 -39.38 -46.80 -12.64
CA GLY A 16 -39.75 -46.06 -11.42
C GLY A 16 -39.73 -44.56 -11.59
N THR A 17 -40.72 -44.01 -12.31
CA THR A 17 -41.05 -42.59 -12.26
C THR A 17 -42.10 -42.36 -11.17
N VAL A 18 -41.75 -41.59 -10.14
CA VAL A 18 -42.72 -40.81 -9.36
C VAL A 18 -42.19 -39.38 -9.31
N GLN A 19 -42.89 -38.50 -10.01
CA GLN A 19 -42.84 -37.05 -9.81
C GLN A 19 -44.17 -36.69 -9.18
N LEU A 20 -44.18 -36.25 -7.91
CA LEU A 20 -45.23 -35.41 -7.36
C LEU A 20 -44.78 -34.74 -6.06
N ALA A 21 -45.21 -33.48 -5.95
CA ALA A 21 -45.31 -32.63 -4.76
C ALA A 21 -44.08 -31.78 -4.36
N SER A 22 -44.25 -30.49 -4.67
CA SER A 22 -43.56 -29.32 -4.12
C SER A 22 -43.66 -29.23 -2.59
N ALA A 23 -42.52 -29.04 -1.92
CA ALA A 23 -42.25 -27.94 -0.98
C ALA A 23 -40.99 -28.24 -0.16
N ALA A 24 -40.10 -27.24 -0.05
CA ALA A 24 -38.98 -27.12 0.89
C ALA A 24 -37.91 -28.24 0.85
N ASP A 25 -36.71 -27.93 0.35
CA ASP A 25 -35.65 -27.41 1.23
C ASP A 25 -34.42 -27.07 0.39
N THR A 26 -33.65 -26.12 0.92
CA THR A 26 -32.60 -25.39 0.21
C THR A 26 -31.26 -26.05 0.49
N ALA A 27 -30.54 -26.54 -0.53
CA ALA A 27 -29.09 -26.78 -0.39
C ALA A 27 -28.39 -26.87 -1.75
N ALA A 28 -28.33 -25.75 -2.46
CA ALA A 28 -27.31 -25.54 -3.47
C ALA A 28 -25.96 -25.35 -2.76
N ALA A 29 -24.94 -26.11 -3.19
CA ALA A 29 -23.56 -25.98 -2.74
C ALA A 29 -23.04 -24.54 -2.97
N PRO A 30 -22.42 -23.88 -1.97
CA PRO A 30 -21.78 -22.59 -2.23
C PRO A 30 -20.45 -22.83 -2.94
N ALA A 31 -20.34 -22.22 -4.13
CA ALA A 31 -19.10 -22.02 -4.84
C ALA A 31 -18.07 -21.33 -3.93
N ALA A 32 -16.81 -21.77 -4.03
CA ALA A 32 -15.69 -21.17 -3.35
C ALA A 32 -15.63 -19.65 -3.62
N PRO A 33 -15.44 -18.80 -2.60
CA PRO A 33 -15.29 -17.37 -2.85
C PRO A 33 -13.99 -17.15 -3.62
N GLU A 34 -14.12 -16.57 -4.80
CA GLU A 34 -13.01 -16.01 -5.55
C GLU A 34 -12.16 -15.15 -4.60
N SER A 35 -10.86 -15.41 -4.59
CA SER A 35 -9.87 -14.61 -3.90
C SER A 35 -10.12 -13.13 -4.17
N ALA A 36 -10.62 -12.42 -3.16
CA ALA A 36 -10.78 -10.98 -3.21
C ALA A 36 -9.45 -10.38 -3.65
N LYS A 37 -9.43 -9.81 -4.86
CA LYS A 37 -8.28 -9.06 -5.35
C LYS A 37 -8.10 -7.91 -4.37
N MET A 38 -7.12 -8.04 -3.48
CA MET A 38 -6.68 -6.94 -2.64
C MET A 38 -6.32 -5.80 -3.58
N HIS A 39 -7.20 -4.79 -3.64
CA HIS A 39 -6.88 -3.57 -4.33
C HIS A 39 -5.75 -2.95 -3.52
N HIS A 40 -4.52 -3.09 -4.02
CA HIS A 40 -3.42 -2.24 -3.60
C HIS A 40 -3.84 -0.81 -3.95
N HIS A 41 -4.49 -0.11 -3.01
CA HIS A 41 -4.43 1.33 -3.02
C HIS A 41 -2.95 1.69 -3.11
N PRO A 42 -2.53 2.50 -4.10
CA PRO A 42 -1.17 2.98 -4.15
C PRO A 42 -0.93 3.64 -2.81
N LYS A 43 -0.10 3.00 -1.97
CA LYS A 43 0.29 3.52 -0.67
C LYS A 43 0.56 4.99 -0.88
N HIS A 44 -0.14 5.80 -0.08
CA HIS A 44 0.05 7.24 0.01
C HIS A 44 1.43 7.62 -0.53
N GLY A 45 1.47 8.30 -1.68
CA GLY A 45 2.72 8.87 -2.19
C GLY A 45 3.43 9.56 -1.02
N PRO A 46 4.78 9.56 -1.00
CA PRO A 46 5.55 10.05 0.15
C PRO A 46 4.90 11.33 0.66
N MET A 47 4.71 11.49 1.99
CA MET A 47 3.99 12.62 2.61
C MET A 47 4.30 14.01 2.01
N MET A 48 5.45 14.14 1.35
CA MET A 48 5.81 15.15 0.35
C MET A 48 4.69 15.60 -0.60
N GLU A 49 3.98 14.68 -1.25
CA GLU A 49 2.96 15.00 -2.25
C GLU A 49 1.85 15.85 -1.61
N GLN A 50 1.44 15.52 -0.37
CA GLN A 50 0.37 16.22 0.34
C GLN A 50 0.71 17.68 0.69
N MET A 51 2.00 18.03 0.79
CA MET A 51 2.37 19.39 1.17
C MET A 51 2.11 20.41 0.04
N PHE A 52 2.30 19.98 -1.22
CA PHE A 52 2.16 20.81 -2.42
C PHE A 52 0.89 20.51 -3.24
N LYS A 53 0.17 19.41 -2.93
CA LYS A 53 -0.99 18.90 -3.71
C LYS A 53 -2.09 19.92 -3.96
N ASP A 54 -2.35 20.79 -2.98
CA ASP A 54 -3.47 21.73 -3.03
C ASP A 54 -3.07 23.11 -3.58
N LEU A 55 -1.83 23.29 -4.03
CA LEU A 55 -1.44 24.51 -4.73
C LEU A 55 -1.89 24.44 -6.18
N ASN A 56 -2.31 25.59 -6.72
CA ASN A 56 -2.63 25.73 -8.14
C ASN A 56 -1.33 25.75 -8.97
N LEU A 57 -0.69 24.58 -9.10
CA LEU A 57 0.54 24.41 -9.87
C LEU A 57 0.25 24.34 -11.36
N THR A 58 1.15 24.91 -12.17
CA THR A 58 1.11 24.71 -13.62
C THR A 58 1.54 23.28 -13.98
N PRO A 59 1.18 22.76 -15.17
CA PRO A 59 1.68 21.47 -15.64
C PRO A 59 3.21 21.36 -15.60
N ALA A 60 3.91 22.41 -16.02
CA ALA A 60 5.37 22.48 -15.99
C ALA A 60 5.93 22.42 -14.57
N GLN A 61 5.33 23.13 -13.61
CA GLN A 61 5.76 23.07 -12.21
C GLN A 61 5.56 21.67 -11.61
N ARG A 62 4.45 20.99 -11.92
CA ARG A 62 4.20 19.62 -11.47
C ARG A 62 5.25 18.65 -12.01
N GLU A 63 5.63 18.80 -13.27
CA GLU A 63 6.69 18.00 -13.87
C GLU A 63 8.03 18.23 -13.18
N GLN A 64 8.41 19.49 -12.97
CA GLN A 64 9.63 19.83 -12.24
C GLN A 64 9.64 19.27 -10.81
N MET A 65 8.51 19.34 -10.10
CA MET A 65 8.40 18.75 -8.75
C MET A 65 8.58 17.23 -8.79
N ARG A 66 7.96 16.54 -9.74
CA ARG A 66 8.11 15.08 -9.91
C ARG A 66 9.56 14.70 -10.19
N ASP A 67 10.25 15.47 -11.02
CA ASP A 67 11.64 15.18 -11.37
C ASP A 67 12.58 15.44 -10.19
N ILE A 68 12.39 16.55 -9.45
CA ILE A 68 13.08 16.80 -8.17
C ILE A 68 12.84 15.64 -7.19
N ALA A 69 11.58 15.19 -7.05
CA ALA A 69 11.24 14.08 -6.17
C ALA A 69 11.96 12.79 -6.58
N ARG A 70 11.94 12.47 -7.88
CA ARG A 70 12.55 11.26 -8.43
C ARG A 70 14.05 11.27 -8.20
N ASP A 71 14.73 12.37 -8.46
CA ASP A 71 16.18 12.46 -8.32
C ASP A 71 16.63 12.44 -6.86
N SER A 72 15.90 13.13 -5.97
CA SER A 72 16.13 12.98 -4.53
C SER A 72 15.90 11.54 -4.06
N MET A 73 14.82 10.88 -4.49
CA MET A 73 14.54 9.49 -4.10
C MET A 73 15.57 8.47 -4.58
N LYS A 74 16.22 8.69 -5.74
CA LYS A 74 17.32 7.83 -6.22
C LYS A 74 18.51 7.83 -5.25
N ASN A 75 18.81 8.99 -4.67
CA ASN A 75 19.98 9.19 -3.81
C ASN A 75 19.67 8.91 -2.33
N MET A 76 18.39 8.72 -1.96
CA MET A 76 18.02 8.42 -0.59
C MET A 76 18.16 6.95 -0.26
N LYS A 77 18.95 6.63 0.77
CA LYS A 77 19.08 5.28 1.31
C LYS A 77 17.77 4.83 1.98
N LYS A 78 17.08 3.89 1.35
CA LYS A 78 15.86 3.28 1.91
C LYS A 78 16.23 2.40 3.11
N PRO A 79 15.32 2.25 4.10
CA PRO A 79 15.50 1.24 5.13
C PRO A 79 15.75 -0.14 4.51
N SER A 80 16.74 -0.86 5.03
CA SER A 80 17.12 -2.17 4.49
C SER A 80 16.17 -3.27 4.97
N ALA A 81 16.13 -4.39 4.24
CA ALA A 81 15.38 -5.56 4.69
C ALA A 81 15.94 -6.10 6.02
N ASP A 82 17.25 -6.00 6.23
CA ASP A 82 17.92 -6.41 7.47
C ASP A 82 17.50 -5.53 8.65
N GLU A 83 17.41 -4.20 8.47
CA GLU A 83 16.91 -3.27 9.49
C GLU A 83 15.47 -3.62 9.90
N HIS A 84 14.62 -3.94 8.93
CA HIS A 84 13.25 -4.39 9.21
C HIS A 84 13.21 -5.72 9.96
N LYS A 85 14.08 -6.67 9.59
CA LYS A 85 14.18 -7.96 10.28
C LYS A 85 14.63 -7.77 11.73
N GLN A 86 15.68 -6.98 11.96
CA GLN A 86 16.19 -6.69 13.31
C GLN A 86 15.14 -6.03 14.19
N LEU A 87 14.35 -5.10 13.63
CA LEU A 87 13.23 -4.49 14.34
C LEU A 87 12.17 -5.54 14.73
N HIS A 88 11.82 -6.42 13.79
CA HIS A 88 10.88 -7.50 14.06
C HIS A 88 11.42 -8.47 15.12
N ASP A 89 12.70 -8.85 15.07
CA ASP A 89 13.31 -9.77 16.04
C ASP A 89 13.25 -9.21 17.47
N VAL A 90 13.45 -7.89 17.65
CA VAL A 90 13.32 -7.23 18.96
C VAL A 90 11.88 -7.24 19.46
N ILE A 91 10.89 -7.10 18.57
CA ILE A 91 9.46 -7.07 18.91
C ILE A 91 8.91 -8.48 19.20
N ALA A 92 9.34 -9.47 18.43
CA ALA A 92 8.85 -10.84 18.51
C ALA A 92 9.56 -11.70 19.56
N ALA A 93 10.51 -11.14 20.31
CA ALA A 93 11.21 -11.84 21.38
C ALA A 93 10.30 -12.11 22.59
N ASP A 94 10.46 -13.28 23.23
CA ASP A 94 9.69 -13.66 24.42
C ASP A 94 9.85 -12.66 25.58
N ASN A 95 11.01 -12.00 25.66
CA ASN A 95 11.31 -10.97 26.65
C ASN A 95 11.96 -9.76 25.97
N PHE A 96 11.60 -8.55 26.42
CA PHE A 96 12.14 -7.32 25.86
C PHE A 96 13.58 -7.05 26.34
N ASP A 97 14.52 -7.04 25.39
CA ASP A 97 15.92 -6.67 25.61
C ASP A 97 16.13 -5.19 25.28
N SER A 98 16.03 -4.34 26.31
CA SER A 98 16.18 -2.90 26.18
C SER A 98 17.55 -2.48 25.61
N SER A 99 18.61 -3.24 25.92
CA SER A 99 19.96 -2.95 25.42
C SER A 99 20.08 -3.19 23.92
N LYS A 100 19.54 -4.31 23.42
CA LYS A 100 19.47 -4.59 21.97
C LYS A 100 18.59 -3.59 21.23
N ALA A 101 17.44 -3.24 21.80
CA ALA A 101 16.55 -2.24 21.23
C ALA A 101 17.26 -0.88 21.09
N GLN A 102 17.96 -0.43 22.14
CA GLN A 102 18.69 0.83 22.12
C GLN A 102 19.81 0.82 21.08
N ALA A 103 20.58 -0.27 20.98
CA ALA A 103 21.64 -0.41 19.98
C ALA A 103 21.10 -0.33 18.54
N LEU A 104 19.97 -1.00 18.27
CA LEU A 104 19.29 -0.95 16.98
C LEU A 104 18.82 0.48 16.64
N VAL A 105 18.16 1.16 17.58
CA VAL A 105 17.71 2.57 17.41
C VAL A 105 18.89 3.49 17.11
N THR A 106 19.99 3.36 17.86
CA THR A 106 21.20 4.15 17.62
C THR A 106 21.78 3.89 16.23
N SER A 107 21.85 2.63 15.79
CA SER A 107 22.32 2.28 14.45
C SER A 107 21.47 2.90 13.34
N MET A 108 20.13 2.85 13.50
CA MET A 108 19.20 3.40 12.51
C MET A 108 19.20 4.93 12.45
N SER A 109 19.58 5.60 13.55
CA SER A 109 19.51 7.07 13.67
C SER A 109 20.34 7.81 12.61
N GLN A 110 21.52 7.29 12.26
CA GLN A 110 22.41 7.93 11.27
C GLN A 110 21.76 7.98 9.88
N ALA A 111 21.28 6.84 9.39
CA ALA A 111 20.58 6.76 8.11
C ALA A 111 19.27 7.58 8.13
N GLN A 112 18.61 7.68 9.29
CA GLN A 112 17.42 8.50 9.44
C GLN A 112 17.73 10.01 9.34
N ASN A 113 18.85 10.47 9.90
CA ASN A 113 19.30 11.85 9.81
C ASN A 113 19.64 12.23 8.36
N GLU A 114 20.36 11.37 7.63
CA GLU A 114 20.67 11.57 6.21
C GLU A 114 19.38 11.66 5.37
N ARG A 115 18.41 10.78 5.62
CA ARG A 115 17.09 10.84 4.97
C ARG A 115 16.34 12.12 5.32
N MET A 116 16.42 12.61 6.55
CA MET A 116 15.77 13.85 6.94
C MET A 116 16.38 15.03 6.20
N LEU A 117 17.71 15.13 6.15
CA LEU A 117 18.42 16.17 5.43
C LEU A 117 18.07 16.19 3.94
N ALA A 118 18.13 15.02 3.27
CA ALA A 118 17.78 14.90 1.87
C ALA A 118 16.31 15.28 1.59
N ARG A 119 15.39 15.02 2.52
CA ARG A 119 14.00 15.48 2.42
C ARG A 119 13.90 16.99 2.52
N LEU A 120 14.59 17.62 3.47
CA LEU A 120 14.58 19.07 3.62
C LEU A 120 15.13 19.76 2.36
N GLU A 121 16.24 19.27 1.81
CA GLU A 121 16.80 19.78 0.56
C GLU A 121 15.82 19.63 -0.61
N MET A 122 15.19 18.47 -0.75
CA MET A 122 14.17 18.21 -1.77
C MET A 122 12.99 19.18 -1.63
N GLN A 123 12.46 19.36 -0.41
CA GLN A 123 11.36 20.28 -0.12
C GLN A 123 11.74 21.73 -0.46
N ASN A 124 12.96 22.15 -0.13
CA ASN A 124 13.45 23.48 -0.47
C ASN A 124 13.52 23.70 -1.99
N LYS A 125 14.04 22.72 -2.74
CA LYS A 125 14.06 22.77 -4.22
C LYS A 125 12.65 22.90 -4.80
N MET A 126 11.70 22.09 -4.31
CA MET A 126 10.29 22.18 -4.72
C MET A 126 9.66 23.53 -4.37
N TYR A 127 9.93 24.06 -3.18
CA TYR A 127 9.45 25.37 -2.75
C TYR A 127 9.95 26.49 -3.68
N ASN A 128 11.17 26.37 -4.20
CA ASN A 128 11.74 27.36 -5.11
C ASN A 128 11.20 27.30 -6.55
N VAL A 129 10.44 26.27 -6.90
CA VAL A 129 9.67 26.20 -8.17
C VAL A 129 8.40 27.08 -8.10
N LEU A 130 7.93 27.40 -6.89
CA LEU A 130 6.71 28.17 -6.67
C LEU A 130 6.88 29.66 -6.99
N THR A 131 5.82 30.27 -7.51
CA THR A 131 5.70 31.73 -7.62
C THR A 131 5.53 32.38 -6.24
N PRO A 132 5.79 33.70 -6.10
CA PRO A 132 5.60 34.39 -4.82
C PRO A 132 4.19 34.22 -4.24
N ALA A 133 3.14 34.28 -5.07
CA ALA A 133 1.76 34.07 -4.63
C ALA A 133 1.52 32.64 -4.14
N GLN A 134 2.06 31.63 -4.85
CA GLN A 134 1.96 30.23 -4.42
C GLN A 134 2.72 29.96 -3.12
N LYS A 135 3.87 30.62 -2.90
CA LYS A 135 4.63 30.54 -1.64
C LYS A 135 3.83 31.08 -0.45
N GLN A 136 3.11 32.18 -0.64
CA GLN A 136 2.21 32.72 0.39
C GLN A 136 1.07 31.73 0.72
N GLU A 137 0.43 31.16 -0.31
CA GLU A 137 -0.62 30.15 -0.11
C GLU A 137 -0.07 28.91 0.62
N PHE A 138 1.13 28.46 0.24
CA PHE A 138 1.81 27.34 0.89
C PHE A 138 2.02 27.58 2.39
N ASN A 139 2.55 28.74 2.77
CA ASN A 139 2.79 29.08 4.18
C ASN A 139 1.49 29.16 4.99
N LYS A 140 0.43 29.76 4.41
CA LYS A 140 -0.89 29.82 5.04
C LYS A 140 -1.46 28.41 5.30
N LYS A 141 -1.31 27.49 4.33
CA LYS A 141 -1.74 26.10 4.50
C LYS A 141 -0.90 25.36 5.53
N PHE A 142 0.40 25.66 5.63
CA PHE A 142 1.26 25.13 6.67
C PHE A 142 0.77 25.54 8.07
N GLU A 143 0.53 26.83 8.31
CA GLU A 143 0.00 27.33 9.58
C GLU A 143 -1.34 26.71 9.94
N ALA A 144 -2.27 26.60 8.97
CA ALA A 144 -3.56 25.97 9.18
C ALA A 144 -3.44 24.48 9.56
N ARG A 145 -2.50 23.74 8.96
CA ARG A 145 -2.22 22.35 9.33
C ARG A 145 -1.61 22.26 10.73
N GLN A 146 -0.70 23.16 11.09
CA GLN A 146 -0.10 23.20 12.43
C GLN A 146 -1.15 23.46 13.52
N ALA A 147 -2.07 24.39 13.29
CA ALA A 147 -3.16 24.68 14.22
C ALA A 147 -4.06 23.45 14.44
N LYS A 148 -4.45 22.76 13.35
CA LYS A 148 -5.24 21.52 13.43
C LYS A 148 -4.51 20.41 14.19
N MET A 149 -3.21 20.25 13.94
CA MET A 149 -2.40 19.25 14.66
C MET A 149 -2.32 19.55 16.16
N ALA A 150 -2.19 20.83 16.55
CA ALA A 150 -2.20 21.24 17.94
C ALA A 150 -3.56 20.98 18.62
N GLU A 151 -4.66 21.19 17.90
CA GLU A 151 -6.01 20.88 18.38
C GLU A 151 -6.21 19.37 18.59
N HIS A 152 -5.73 18.54 17.66
CA HIS A 152 -5.80 17.08 17.80
C HIS A 152 -4.86 16.50 18.85
N GLY A 153 -3.73 17.16 19.15
CA GLY A 153 -2.78 16.71 20.18
C GLY A 153 -3.21 17.03 21.61
N ASN A 154 -4.25 17.85 21.79
CA ASN A 154 -4.80 18.23 23.10
C ASN A 154 -6.07 17.42 23.48
N ASN A 155 -6.48 16.47 22.64
CA ASN A 155 -7.56 15.50 22.91
C ASN A 155 -6.99 14.10 23.12
#